data_AF-A0A919JLV0-F1
#
_entry.id   AF-A0A919JLV0-F1
#
_cell.length_a   1.000
_cell.length_b   1.000
_cell.length_c   1.000
_cell.angle_alpha   90.00
_cell.angle_beta   90.00
_cell.angle_gamma   90.00
#
_symmetry.space_group_name_H-M   'P 1'
#
loop_
_entity.id
_entity.type
_entity.pdbx_description
1 polymer ?
#
loop_
_entity_poly.entity_id
_entity_poly.type
_entity_poly.pdbx_seq_one_letter_code
_entity_poly.pdbx_strand_id
1 'polypeptide(L)'
;MYDPLVGSTRPEREEPLARTTYVAAARRYVSAFATVIARGVPVDPGRSAHDVREWQVQDVQVLQELHEALGQMLSARRAYDAVRRHR
;
A
#
# COMPACT_ATOMS: atom_id res chain seq x y z
N MET A 1 19.60 -4.61 -39.33
CA MET A 1 18.86 -5.79 -38.83
C MET A 1 19.55 -6.23 -37.55
N TYR A 2 18.78 -6.51 -36.49
CA TYR A 2 19.19 -6.80 -35.10
C TYR A 2 19.57 -5.60 -34.20
N ASP A 3 18.63 -5.16 -33.35
CA ASP A 3 18.56 -5.51 -31.92
C ASP A 3 17.14 -5.14 -31.41
N PRO A 4 16.47 -5.95 -30.54
CA PRO A 4 16.81 -5.85 -29.12
C PRO A 4 16.91 -7.22 -28.43
N LEU A 5 17.91 -7.35 -27.57
CA LEU A 5 18.02 -8.26 -26.43
C LEU A 5 16.81 -8.15 -25.50
N VAL A 6 15.67 -8.64 -25.98
CA VAL A 6 14.55 -9.11 -25.18
C VAL A 6 15.02 -10.39 -24.51
N GLY A 7 15.47 -10.31 -23.27
CA GLY A 7 15.78 -11.53 -22.50
C GLY A 7 16.94 -11.42 -21.52
N SER A 8 17.07 -10.32 -20.79
CA SER A 8 17.94 -10.34 -19.61
C SER A 8 17.45 -9.38 -18.53
N THR A 9 16.19 -9.51 -18.12
CA THR A 9 15.94 -9.19 -16.72
C THR A 9 16.58 -10.31 -15.89
N ARG A 10 17.73 -10.00 -15.28
CA ARG A 10 18.44 -10.97 -14.45
C ARG A 10 17.53 -11.35 -13.27
N PRO A 11 17.04 -12.60 -13.18
CA PRO A 11 16.08 -12.98 -12.13
C PRO A 11 16.67 -12.77 -10.72
N GLU A 12 18.00 -12.84 -10.59
CA GLU A 12 18.75 -12.53 -9.36
C GLU A 12 18.56 -11.08 -8.85
N ARG A 13 18.22 -10.14 -9.73
CA ARG A 13 17.95 -8.73 -9.40
C ARG A 13 16.46 -8.43 -9.23
N GLU A 14 15.60 -9.20 -9.87
CA GLU A 14 14.16 -8.99 -9.84
C GLU A 14 13.56 -9.28 -8.46
N GLU A 15 13.97 -10.37 -7.81
CA GLU A 15 13.42 -10.74 -6.49
C GLU A 15 13.80 -9.72 -5.39
N PRO A 16 15.07 -9.30 -5.22
CA PRO A 16 15.43 -8.28 -4.24
C PRO A 16 14.74 -6.94 -4.49
N LEU A 17 14.58 -6.54 -5.75
CA LEU A 17 13.89 -5.31 -6.13
C LEU A 17 12.40 -5.40 -5.78
N ALA A 18 11.72 -6.47 -6.20
CA ALA A 18 10.30 -6.68 -5.91
C ALA A 18 10.04 -6.76 -4.39
N ARG A 19 10.93 -7.42 -3.64
CA ARG A 19 10.87 -7.45 -2.16
C ARG A 19 11.01 -6.05 -1.58
N THR A 20 12.00 -5.27 -2.02
CA THR A 20 12.25 -3.93 -1.50
C THR A 20 11.08 -2.99 -1.78
N THR A 21 10.52 -3.05 -3.00
CA THR A 21 9.31 -2.30 -3.38
C THR A 21 8.12 -2.68 -2.51
N TYR A 22 7.89 -3.97 -2.27
CA TYR A 22 6.83 -4.43 -1.37
C TYR A 22 7.03 -3.92 0.07
N VAL A 23 8.25 -4.03 0.63
CA VAL A 23 8.55 -3.55 1.98
C VAL A 23 8.36 -2.04 2.10
N ALA A 24 8.77 -1.26 1.11
CA ALA A 24 8.55 0.18 1.09
C ALA A 24 7.05 0.54 1.07
N ALA A 25 6.28 -0.12 0.21
CA ALA A 25 4.83 0.08 0.14
C ALA A 25 4.12 -0.32 1.45
N ALA A 26 4.53 -1.43 2.08
CA ALA A 26 4.01 -1.86 3.37
C ALA A 26 4.30 -0.84 4.48
N ARG A 27 5.50 -0.23 4.49
CA ARG A 27 5.82 0.85 5.45
C ARG A 27 4.96 2.09 5.22
N ARG A 28 4.72 2.49 3.97
CA ARG A 28 3.82 3.61 3.65
C ARG A 28 2.40 3.32 4.17
N TYR A 29 1.88 2.12 3.93
CA TYR A 29 0.57 1.71 4.44
C TYR A 29 0.49 1.77 5.96
N VAL A 30 1.48 1.24 6.69
CA VAL A 30 1.52 1.31 8.16
C VAL A 30 1.54 2.77 8.64
N SER A 31 2.30 3.64 7.98
CA SER A 31 2.35 5.07 8.32
C SER A 31 1.01 5.78 8.10
N ALA A 32 0.35 5.51 6.96
CA ALA A 32 -0.98 6.04 6.66
C ALA A 32 -2.01 5.56 7.69
N PHE A 33 -1.96 4.29 8.09
CA PHE A 33 -2.82 3.73 9.12
C PHE A 33 -2.59 4.37 10.50
N ALA A 34 -1.32 4.58 10.88
CA ALA A 34 -0.99 5.29 12.11
C ALA A 34 -1.53 6.73 12.10
N THR A 35 -1.53 7.40 10.94
CA THR A 35 -2.08 8.75 10.77
C THR A 35 -3.59 8.78 11.00
N VAL A 36 -4.32 7.77 10.50
CA VAL A 36 -5.77 7.61 10.72
C VAL A 36 -6.09 7.51 12.22
N ILE A 37 -5.32 6.69 12.95
CA ILE A 37 -5.45 6.53 14.41
C ILE A 37 -5.11 7.84 15.13
N ALA A 38 -3.99 8.47 14.80
CA ALA A 38 -3.53 9.70 15.45
C ALA A 38 -4.51 10.87 15.25
N ARG A 39 -5.20 10.91 14.10
CA ARG A 39 -6.26 11.88 13.83
C ARG A 39 -7.59 11.57 14.49
N GLY A 40 -7.73 10.37 15.07
CA GLY A 40 -8.98 9.90 15.66
C GLY A 40 -10.11 9.89 14.63
N VAL A 41 -9.82 9.49 13.39
CA VAL A 41 -10.84 9.38 12.34
C VAL A 41 -11.91 8.40 12.83
N PRO A 42 -13.20 8.79 12.89
CA PRO A 42 -14.23 7.93 13.44
C PRO A 42 -14.58 6.85 12.41
N VAL A 43 -13.90 5.70 12.55
CA VAL A 43 -14.09 4.50 11.72
C VAL A 43 -15.19 3.58 12.28
N ASP A 44 -15.59 3.80 13.53
CA ASP A 44 -16.77 3.22 14.16
C ASP A 44 -17.80 4.36 14.32
N PRO A 45 -19.07 4.19 13.90
CA PRO A 45 -20.11 5.19 14.15
C PRO A 45 -20.35 5.47 15.64
N GLY A 46 -19.75 4.70 16.56
CA GLY A 46 -19.96 4.84 18.00
C GLY A 46 -21.19 4.06 18.45
N ARG A 47 -21.24 3.70 19.74
CA ARG A 47 -22.35 2.91 20.30
C ARG A 47 -23.57 3.76 20.66
N SER A 48 -23.40 5.07 20.79
CA SER A 48 -24.43 6.03 21.21
C SER A 48 -24.52 7.17 20.20
N ALA A 49 -25.74 7.68 19.97
CA ALA A 49 -25.99 8.82 19.08
C ALA A 49 -25.23 10.11 19.50
N HIS A 50 -24.81 10.20 20.76
CA HIS A 50 -24.02 11.32 21.29
C HIS A 50 -22.50 11.19 21.05
N ASP A 51 -22.01 10.01 20.61
CA ASP A 51 -20.60 9.75 20.31
C ASP A 51 -20.31 9.76 18.80
N VAL A 52 -21.33 10.06 17.98
CA VAL A 52 -21.20 10.13 16.52
C VAL A 52 -20.52 11.43 16.16
N ARG A 53 -19.21 11.39 15.92
CA ARG A 53 -18.46 12.50 15.34
C ARG A 53 -18.63 12.51 13.82
N GLU A 54 -19.04 13.64 13.26
CA GLU A 54 -19.10 13.82 11.80
C GLU A 54 -17.70 13.87 11.17
N TRP A 55 -17.57 13.23 9.99
CA TRP A 55 -16.36 13.32 9.18
C TRP A 55 -16.13 14.73 8.69
N GLN A 56 -14.94 15.23 8.98
CA GLN A 56 -14.42 16.45 8.42
C GLN A 56 -13.71 16.15 7.09
N VAL A 57 -13.52 17.18 6.26
CA VAL A 57 -12.82 17.05 4.97
C VAL A 57 -11.43 16.43 5.14
N GLN A 58 -10.73 16.75 6.23
CA GLN A 58 -9.40 16.21 6.52
C GLN A 58 -9.44 14.71 6.88
N ASP A 59 -10.53 14.23 7.48
CA ASP A 59 -10.70 12.80 7.78
C ASP A 59 -10.82 12.01 6.47
N VAL A 60 -11.58 12.55 5.50
CA VAL A 60 -11.72 11.95 4.16
C VAL A 60 -10.37 11.90 3.44
N GLN A 61 -9.58 12.98 3.49
CA GLN A 61 -8.25 13.03 2.87
C GLN A 61 -7.31 11.96 3.45
N VAL A 62 -7.32 11.79 4.77
CA VAL A 62 -6.50 10.78 5.45
C VAL A 62 -6.93 9.36 5.09
N LEU A 63 -8.25 9.12 4.97
CA LEU A 63 -8.78 7.83 4.51
C LEU A 63 -8.46 7.53 3.03
N GLN A 64 -8.44 8.55 2.17
CA GLN A 64 -8.02 8.42 0.78
C GLN A 64 -6.55 8.02 0.67
N GLU A 65 -5.66 8.65 1.44
CA GLU A 65 -4.24 8.28 1.49
C GLU A 65 -4.06 6.83 2.01
N LEU A 66 -4.81 6.43 3.04
CA LEU A 66 -4.80 5.05 3.53
C LEU A 66 -5.24 4.07 2.43
N HIS A 67 -6.31 4.38 1.70
CA HIS A 67 -6.83 3.55 0.62
C HIS A 67 -5.80 3.41 -0.52
N GLU A 68 -5.18 4.50 -0.94
CA GLU A 68 -4.14 4.48 -1.97
C GLU A 68 -2.94 3.65 -1.53
N ALA A 69 -2.46 3.84 -0.30
CA ALA A 69 -1.34 3.09 0.25
C ALA A 69 -1.63 1.58 0.35
N LEU A 70 -2.86 1.20 0.72
CA LEU A 70 -3.31 -0.20 0.69
C LEU A 70 -3.27 -0.78 -0.73
N GLY A 71 -3.81 -0.03 -1.71
CA GLY A 71 -3.79 -0.44 -3.12
C GLY A 71 -2.37 -0.67 -3.64
N GLN A 72 -1.44 0.24 -3.32
CA GLN A 72 -0.03 0.12 -3.69
C GLN A 72 0.64 -1.07 -3.01
N MET A 73 0.40 -1.29 -1.72
CA MET A 73 0.94 -2.43 -0.99
C MET A 73 0.46 -3.76 -1.58
N LEU A 74 -0.84 -3.89 -1.86
CA LEU A 74 -1.40 -5.11 -2.46
C LEU A 74 -0.89 -5.35 -3.89
N SER A 75 -0.70 -4.29 -4.67
CA SER A 75 -0.08 -4.38 -6.00
C SER A 75 1.36 -4.88 -5.92
N ALA A 76 2.18 -4.25 -5.07
CA ALA A 76 3.57 -4.63 -4.87
C ALA A 76 3.71 -6.05 -4.32
N ARG A 77 2.79 -6.47 -3.43
CA ARG A 77 2.73 -7.84 -2.91
C ARG A 77 2.48 -8.85 -4.03
N ARG A 78 1.49 -8.60 -4.89
CA ARG A 78 1.18 -9.47 -6.03
C ARG A 78 2.36 -9.58 -7.01
N ALA A 79 3.05 -8.47 -7.27
CA ALA A 79 4.25 -8.46 -8.10
C ALA A 79 5.38 -9.31 -7.48
N TYR A 80 5.63 -9.14 -6.18
CA TYR A 80 6.62 -9.97 -5.47
C TYR A 80 6.26 -11.46 -5.46
N ASP A 81 4.99 -11.80 -5.21
CA ASP A 81 4.52 -13.19 -5.24
C ASP A 81 4.56 -13.78 -6.66
N ALA A 82 4.44 -12.98 -7.72
CA ALA A 82 4.63 -13.44 -9.10
C ALA A 82 6.10 -13.80 -9.33
N VAL A 83 7.04 -12.90 -9.01
CA VAL A 83 8.49 -13.16 -9.15
C VAL A 83 8.91 -14.40 -8.35
N ARG A 84 8.40 -14.56 -7.12
CA ARG A 84 8.71 -15.72 -6.27
C ARG A 84 8.20 -17.05 -6.83
N ARG A 85 7.08 -17.06 -7.57
CA ARG A 85 6.49 -18.28 -8.16
C ARG A 85 7.16 -18.73 -9.45
N HIS A 86 7.89 -17.83 -10.12
CA HIS A 86 8.59 -18.10 -11.38
C HIS A 86 10.08 -18.44 -11.19
N ARG A 87 10.51 -18.64 -9.94
CA ARG A 87 11.86 -19.08 -9.55
C ARG A 87 11.83 -20.56 -9.17
#